data_AF-A0A3Q9VTX0-F1
#
_entry.id   AF-A0A3Q9VTX0-F1
#
_cell.length_a   1.000
_cell.length_b   1.000
_cell.length_c   1.000
_cell.angle_alpha   90.00
_cell.angle_beta   90.00
_cell.angle_gamma   90.00
#
_symmetry.space_group_name_H-M   'P 1'
#
loop_
_entity.id
_entity.type
_entity.pdbx_description
1 polymer ?
#
loop_
_entity_poly.entity_id
_entity_poly.type
_entity_poly.pdbx_seq_one_letter_code
_entity_poly.pdbx_strand_id
1 'polypeptide(L)'
;EDVKPVAIAQPQALPLTLNHLNSKNNLPIYHLPGEDYEEYYTTIDLMYHRLDLLAGRDASNLCRYFRQIATFEAAILFLSPLAFESPFTFLHNNRISSSQSQLHTIESILAYLKDTTGLLANPGLRPQIRQEVNALYNAMQHLKKRHQDARGSLKHYIIRRYIASVNGVLQVFPGCLLNNNYDPAQRLWYRKALQHPGKIITTEPYLDAGGSGYIITIAHTIFEGKSNALHSIERDQPVAIVALDLPYAYFYKMILDSTPLCQMLNIKCLLFENEGYLIAHPSMLEPKSSL
;
A
#
# COMPACT_ATOMS: atom_id res chain seq x y z
N GLU A 1 37.43 51.45 41.05
CA GLU A 1 37.26 50.04 40.64
C GLU A 1 36.36 50.03 39.42
N ASP A 2 36.96 49.92 38.23
CA ASP A 2 36.25 49.94 36.95
C ASP A 2 35.85 48.51 36.55
N VAL A 3 34.55 48.28 36.40
CA VAL A 3 33.99 46.99 35.96
C VAL A 3 33.98 46.96 34.43
N LYS A 4 34.88 46.16 33.84
CA LYS A 4 34.87 45.85 32.40
C LYS A 4 33.76 44.81 32.09
N PRO A 5 33.00 44.97 31.00
CA PRO A 5 32.03 43.97 30.58
C PRO A 5 32.74 42.77 29.92
N VAL A 6 32.37 41.57 30.36
CA VAL A 6 32.82 40.29 29.81
C VAL A 6 32.07 40.03 28.50
N ALA A 7 32.82 39.90 27.40
CA ALA A 7 32.29 39.52 26.11
C ALA A 7 31.84 38.05 26.13
N ILE A 8 30.57 37.80 25.80
CA ILE A 8 30.03 36.46 25.60
C ILE A 8 30.49 35.98 24.22
N ALA A 9 31.40 35.01 24.20
CA ALA A 9 31.83 34.35 22.98
C ALA A 9 30.67 33.49 22.43
N GLN A 10 30.16 33.85 21.25
CA GLN A 10 29.24 33.01 20.49
C GLN A 10 29.99 31.75 20.02
N PRO A 11 29.42 30.53 20.15
CA PRO A 11 30.04 29.35 19.59
C PRO A 11 30.06 29.47 18.06
N GLN A 12 31.25 29.25 17.48
CA GLN A 12 31.46 29.23 16.03
C GLN A 12 30.47 28.25 15.38
N ALA A 13 29.76 28.73 14.36
CA ALA A 13 28.91 27.90 13.53
C ALA A 13 29.76 26.77 12.93
N LEU A 14 29.44 25.53 13.30
CA LEU A 14 30.01 24.35 12.65
C LEU A 14 29.61 24.40 11.16
N PRO A 15 30.57 24.29 10.22
CA PRO A 15 30.22 24.25 8.82
C PRO A 15 29.38 22.99 8.58
N LEU A 16 28.14 23.16 8.13
CA LEU A 16 27.33 22.11 7.55
C LEU A 16 27.99 21.71 6.22
N THR A 17 29.06 20.94 6.30
CA THR A 17 29.54 20.18 5.15
C THR A 17 28.50 19.10 4.91
N LEU A 18 27.52 19.40 4.05
CA LEU A 18 26.82 18.36 3.30
C LEU A 18 27.95 17.56 2.63
N ASN A 19 28.26 16.39 3.16
CA ASN A 19 29.03 15.42 2.40
C ASN A 19 28.20 15.17 1.15
N HIS A 20 28.60 15.79 0.04
CA HIS A 20 28.17 15.38 -1.28
C HIS A 20 28.33 13.87 -1.29
N LEU A 21 27.19 13.17 -1.30
CA LEU A 21 27.15 11.75 -1.57
C LEU A 21 27.89 11.58 -2.88
N ASN A 22 29.11 11.08 -2.77
CA ASN A 22 29.99 10.81 -3.88
C ASN A 22 29.19 9.88 -4.80
N SER A 23 28.79 10.39 -5.98
CA SER A 23 28.15 9.61 -7.03
C SER A 23 29.20 8.68 -7.63
N LYS A 24 29.65 7.72 -6.84
CA LYS A 24 30.25 6.51 -7.37
C LYS A 24 29.09 5.64 -7.80
N ASN A 25 28.75 5.75 -9.07
CA ASN A 25 27.96 4.79 -9.82
C ASN A 25 28.63 3.40 -9.75
N ASN A 26 28.52 2.74 -8.61
CA ASN A 26 28.56 1.29 -8.55
C ASN A 26 27.11 0.83 -8.46
N LEU A 27 26.39 1.01 -9.57
CA LEU A 27 25.22 0.18 -9.83
C LEU A 27 25.72 -1.26 -9.77
N PRO A 28 25.25 -2.11 -8.85
CA PRO A 28 25.45 -3.53 -9.04
C PRO A 28 24.82 -3.86 -10.39
N ILE A 29 25.64 -4.23 -11.36
CA ILE A 29 25.19 -4.88 -12.58
C ILE A 29 24.55 -6.17 -12.07
N TYR A 30 23.23 -6.14 -11.91
CA TYR A 30 22.45 -7.36 -11.86
C TYR A 30 22.67 -8.01 -13.22
N HIS A 31 23.54 -9.02 -13.27
CA HIS A 31 23.42 -10.01 -14.32
C HIS A 31 21.98 -10.50 -14.27
N LEU A 32 21.18 -10.16 -15.28
CA LEU A 32 19.95 -10.90 -15.56
C LEU A 32 20.39 -12.34 -15.82
N PRO A 33 20.11 -13.30 -14.92
CA PRO A 33 20.09 -14.69 -15.34
C PRO A 33 18.93 -14.79 -16.34
N GLY A 34 19.15 -15.56 -17.41
CA GLY A 34 18.28 -15.64 -18.58
C GLY A 34 16.79 -15.66 -18.25
N GLU A 35 16.04 -15.04 -19.15
CA GLU A 35 14.59 -15.10 -19.22
C GLU A 35 14.12 -16.56 -19.38
N ASP A 36 14.02 -17.28 -18.27
CA ASP A 36 13.06 -18.37 -18.16
C ASP A 36 11.70 -17.71 -17.97
N TYR A 37 11.06 -17.34 -19.09
CA TYR A 37 9.62 -17.18 -19.15
C TYR A 37 8.98 -18.56 -18.91
N GLU A 38 9.06 -19.07 -17.68
CA GLU A 38 8.14 -20.12 -17.25
C GLU A 38 6.74 -19.51 -17.30
N GLU A 39 6.02 -19.88 -18.33
CA GLU A 39 4.62 -19.60 -18.56
C GLU A 39 3.81 -20.26 -17.44
N TYR A 40 3.79 -19.60 -16.29
CA TYR A 40 3.04 -20.01 -15.11
C TYR A 40 1.56 -19.79 -15.44
N TYR A 41 0.91 -20.76 -16.09
CA TYR A 41 -0.54 -20.90 -16.08
C TYR A 41 -1.00 -21.28 -14.66
N THR A 42 -0.65 -20.48 -13.65
CA THR A 42 -1.27 -20.60 -12.34
C THR A 42 -2.64 -20.01 -12.39
N THR A 43 -3.62 -20.85 -12.10
CA THR A 43 -4.93 -20.42 -11.63
C THR A 43 -4.76 -19.33 -10.57
N ILE A 44 -5.42 -18.20 -10.79
CA ILE A 44 -5.34 -17.02 -9.91
C ILE A 44 -5.73 -17.41 -8.49
N ASP A 45 -4.77 -17.31 -7.58
CA ASP A 45 -4.99 -17.52 -6.14
C ASP A 45 -5.32 -16.20 -5.44
N LEU A 46 -6.58 -15.78 -5.58
CA LEU A 46 -7.17 -14.63 -4.90
C LEU A 46 -8.38 -15.08 -4.07
N MET A 47 -8.52 -14.47 -2.89
CA MET A 47 -9.71 -14.58 -2.05
C MET A 47 -10.53 -13.29 -2.14
N TYR A 48 -11.85 -13.34 -2.03
CA TYR A 48 -12.63 -12.11 -1.97
C TYR A 48 -12.47 -11.42 -0.60
N HIS A 49 -12.57 -10.09 -0.54
CA HIS A 49 -12.35 -9.32 0.70
C HIS A 49 -13.31 -9.68 1.86
N ARG A 50 -14.42 -10.36 1.60
CA ARG A 50 -15.42 -10.78 2.61
C ARG A 50 -15.04 -12.07 3.32
N LEU A 51 -13.88 -12.04 4.00
CA LEU A 51 -13.36 -13.18 4.76
C LEU A 51 -14.32 -13.64 5.87
N ASP A 52 -15.20 -12.77 6.36
CA ASP A 52 -16.27 -13.10 7.32
C ASP A 52 -17.28 -14.12 6.79
N LEU A 53 -17.52 -14.13 5.48
CA LEU A 53 -18.44 -15.08 4.85
C LEU A 53 -17.82 -16.48 4.71
N LEU A 54 -16.49 -16.60 4.79
CA LEU A 54 -15.74 -17.86 4.66
C LEU A 54 -15.51 -18.57 5.99
N ALA A 55 -15.74 -17.88 7.11
CA ALA A 55 -15.41 -18.34 8.46
C ALA A 55 -16.15 -19.61 8.94
N GLY A 56 -17.05 -20.18 8.13
CA GLY A 56 -17.76 -21.43 8.41
C GLY A 56 -17.41 -22.64 7.53
N ARG A 57 -16.62 -22.47 6.45
CA ARG A 57 -16.31 -23.57 5.50
C ARG A 57 -14.82 -23.85 5.36
N ASP A 58 -13.97 -22.82 5.31
CA ASP A 58 -12.52 -22.93 5.12
C ASP A 58 -11.75 -22.02 6.09
N ALA A 59 -12.05 -22.13 7.38
CA ALA A 59 -11.51 -21.25 8.42
C ALA A 59 -10.04 -21.55 8.82
N SER A 60 -9.44 -22.65 8.35
CA SER A 60 -8.09 -23.08 8.76
C SER A 60 -7.01 -22.05 8.45
N ASN A 61 -7.23 -21.21 7.43
CA ASN A 61 -6.25 -20.27 6.91
C ASN A 61 -6.58 -18.81 7.28
N LEU A 62 -7.60 -18.63 8.13
CA LEU A 62 -7.98 -17.33 8.68
C LEU A 62 -7.34 -17.13 10.05
N CYS A 63 -6.87 -15.92 10.29
CA CYS A 63 -6.27 -15.50 11.55
C CYS A 63 -6.84 -14.14 11.97
N ARG A 64 -6.48 -13.71 13.18
CA ARG A 64 -6.72 -12.35 13.64
C ARG A 64 -5.41 -11.57 13.54
N TYR A 65 -5.38 -10.58 12.65
CA TYR A 65 -4.23 -9.67 12.52
C TYR A 65 -4.65 -8.26 12.95
N PHE A 66 -3.90 -7.68 13.89
CA PHE A 66 -4.29 -6.53 14.71
C PHE A 66 -5.64 -6.74 15.42
N ARG A 67 -6.75 -6.38 14.78
CA ARG A 67 -8.11 -6.55 15.33
C ARG A 67 -9.12 -7.04 14.30
N GLN A 68 -8.65 -7.50 13.14
CA GLN A 68 -9.48 -7.84 11.99
C GLN A 68 -9.24 -9.29 11.53
N ILE A 69 -10.24 -9.89 10.88
CA ILE A 69 -10.09 -11.16 10.16
C ILE A 69 -9.11 -10.94 9.01
N ALA A 70 -8.10 -11.80 8.92
CA ALA A 70 -7.03 -11.69 7.95
C ALA A 70 -6.54 -13.07 7.50
N THR A 71 -5.80 -13.11 6.40
CA THR A 71 -5.08 -14.31 5.94
C THR A 71 -3.70 -13.90 5.43
N PHE A 72 -2.70 -14.73 5.72
CA PHE A 72 -1.34 -14.60 5.19
C PHE A 72 -1.07 -15.54 4.01
N GLU A 73 -2.07 -16.36 3.64
CA GLU A 73 -1.96 -17.34 2.56
C GLU A 73 -2.08 -16.67 1.19
N ALA A 74 -3.14 -15.89 0.99
CA ALA A 74 -3.48 -15.27 -0.28
C ALA A 74 -3.68 -13.76 -0.16
N ALA A 75 -3.56 -13.07 -1.29
CA ALA A 75 -4.02 -11.68 -1.40
C ALA A 75 -5.54 -11.67 -1.53
N ILE A 76 -6.19 -10.64 -0.99
CA ILE A 76 -7.63 -10.44 -1.21
C ILE A 76 -7.87 -9.58 -2.43
N LEU A 77 -9.02 -9.79 -3.07
CA LEU A 77 -9.60 -9.00 -4.13
C LEU A 77 -10.80 -8.21 -3.58
N PHE A 78 -10.80 -6.91 -3.84
CA PHE A 78 -11.94 -6.02 -3.66
C PHE A 78 -12.31 -5.44 -5.02
N LEU A 79 -13.61 -5.47 -5.34
CA LEU A 79 -14.17 -4.85 -6.53
C LEU A 79 -15.09 -3.71 -6.09
N SER A 80 -14.72 -2.48 -6.43
CA SER A 80 -15.57 -1.32 -6.18
C SER A 80 -16.77 -1.33 -7.13
N PRO A 81 -17.82 -0.54 -6.85
CA PRO A 81 -18.96 -0.41 -7.75
C PRO A 81 -18.59 -0.02 -9.19
N LEU A 82 -17.45 0.65 -9.39
CA LEU A 82 -16.95 1.04 -10.72
C LEU A 82 -16.55 -0.16 -11.59
N ALA A 83 -16.30 -1.32 -10.99
CA ALA A 83 -15.98 -2.55 -11.72
C ALA A 83 -17.20 -3.20 -12.39
N PHE A 84 -18.41 -2.72 -12.11
CA PHE A 84 -19.66 -3.32 -12.59
C PHE A 84 -20.32 -2.47 -13.68
N GLU A 85 -21.05 -3.14 -14.57
CA GLU A 85 -21.87 -2.50 -15.61
C GLU A 85 -23.00 -1.66 -14.99
N SER A 86 -23.60 -2.16 -13.90
CA SER A 86 -24.58 -1.43 -13.09
C SER A 86 -24.09 -1.24 -11.64
N PRO A 87 -23.33 -0.16 -11.36
CA PRO A 87 -22.80 0.13 -10.03
C PRO A 87 -23.88 0.21 -8.94
N PHE A 88 -25.02 0.84 -9.25
CA PHE A 88 -26.11 1.02 -8.29
C PHE A 88 -26.84 -0.28 -7.97
N THR A 89 -27.04 -1.15 -8.97
CA THR A 89 -27.64 -2.48 -8.75
C THR A 89 -26.72 -3.34 -7.88
N PHE A 90 -25.40 -3.33 -8.14
CA PHE A 90 -24.43 -4.04 -7.33
C PHE A 90 -24.45 -3.56 -5.87
N LEU A 91 -24.43 -2.24 -5.64
CA LEU A 91 -24.52 -1.66 -4.29
C LEU A 91 -25.82 -2.04 -3.58
N HIS A 92 -26.95 -1.95 -4.29
CA HIS A 92 -28.25 -2.31 -3.74
C HIS A 92 -28.27 -3.77 -3.31
N ASN A 93 -27.91 -4.70 -4.20
CA ASN A 93 -27.89 -6.14 -3.94
C ASN A 93 -26.98 -6.47 -2.75
N ASN A 94 -25.75 -5.93 -2.71
CA ASN A 94 -24.86 -6.15 -1.57
C ASN A 94 -25.42 -5.67 -0.23
N ARG A 95 -26.31 -4.67 -0.23
CA ARG A 95 -26.94 -4.16 0.99
C ARG A 95 -28.12 -5.03 1.44
N ILE A 96 -28.91 -5.54 0.51
CA ILE A 96 -30.17 -6.25 0.84
C ILE A 96 -30.04 -7.78 0.83
N SER A 97 -29.05 -8.33 0.15
CA SER A 97 -28.88 -9.78 0.01
C SER A 97 -28.45 -10.44 1.31
N SER A 98 -28.96 -11.65 1.56
CA SER A 98 -28.50 -12.50 2.65
C SER A 98 -27.03 -12.93 2.45
N SER A 99 -26.35 -13.31 3.53
CA SER A 99 -24.96 -13.80 3.46
C SER A 99 -24.77 -14.95 2.45
N GLN A 100 -25.74 -15.86 2.33
CA GLN A 100 -25.68 -16.98 1.37
C GLN A 100 -25.80 -16.50 -0.09
N SER A 101 -26.67 -15.52 -0.35
CA SER A 101 -26.80 -14.94 -1.69
C SER A 101 -25.56 -14.13 -2.09
N GLN A 102 -24.97 -13.41 -1.14
CA GLN A 102 -23.68 -12.72 -1.33
C GLN A 102 -22.57 -13.71 -1.65
N LEU A 103 -22.47 -14.81 -0.90
CA LEU A 103 -21.50 -15.88 -1.15
C LEU A 103 -21.60 -16.44 -2.57
N HIS A 104 -22.80 -16.82 -3.02
CA HIS A 104 -22.97 -17.33 -4.39
C HIS A 104 -22.60 -16.32 -5.47
N THR A 105 -22.89 -15.03 -5.24
CA THR A 105 -22.48 -13.96 -6.16
C THR A 105 -20.95 -13.85 -6.22
N ILE A 106 -20.29 -13.92 -5.06
CA ILE A 106 -18.83 -13.89 -4.95
C ILE A 106 -18.20 -15.12 -5.61
N GLU A 107 -18.75 -16.31 -5.40
CA GLU A 107 -18.30 -17.56 -6.04
C GLU A 107 -18.38 -17.46 -7.57
N SER A 108 -19.48 -16.93 -8.10
CA SER A 108 -19.66 -16.69 -9.53
C SER A 108 -18.63 -15.70 -10.10
N ILE A 109 -18.38 -14.59 -9.39
CA ILE A 109 -17.35 -13.61 -9.76
C ILE A 109 -15.96 -14.25 -9.77
N LEU A 110 -15.58 -14.95 -8.71
CA LEU A 110 -14.26 -15.58 -8.63
C LEU A 110 -14.10 -16.70 -9.66
N ALA A 111 -15.15 -17.49 -9.93
CA ALA A 111 -15.13 -18.50 -10.98
C ALA A 111 -14.88 -17.87 -12.36
N TYR A 112 -15.62 -16.81 -12.70
CA TYR A 112 -15.44 -16.06 -13.96
C TYR A 112 -14.03 -15.49 -14.11
N LEU A 113 -13.46 -14.93 -13.03
CA LEU A 113 -12.11 -14.35 -13.05
C LEU A 113 -11.02 -15.43 -13.16
N LYS A 114 -11.21 -16.60 -12.54
CA LYS A 114 -10.28 -17.74 -12.59
C LYS A 114 -10.38 -18.57 -13.86
N ASP A 115 -11.50 -18.47 -14.58
CA ASP A 115 -11.71 -19.20 -15.82
C ASP A 115 -10.61 -18.86 -16.83
N THR A 116 -10.07 -19.86 -17.51
CA THR A 116 -9.13 -19.71 -18.63
C THR A 116 -9.76 -20.15 -19.94
N THR A 117 -10.92 -20.82 -19.89
CA THR A 117 -11.62 -21.37 -21.05
C THR A 117 -12.43 -20.31 -21.81
N GLY A 118 -12.83 -19.23 -21.12
CA GLY A 118 -13.70 -18.20 -21.67
C GLY A 118 -15.17 -18.62 -21.79
N LEU A 119 -15.54 -19.77 -21.21
CA LEU A 119 -16.89 -20.34 -21.31
C LEU A 119 -17.85 -19.78 -20.26
N LEU A 120 -17.34 -19.23 -19.16
CA LEU A 120 -18.19 -18.66 -18.11
C LEU A 120 -18.75 -17.30 -18.52
N ALA A 121 -20.06 -17.14 -18.32
CA ALA A 121 -20.74 -15.87 -18.57
C ALA A 121 -20.24 -14.79 -17.59
N ASN A 122 -20.06 -13.57 -18.11
CA ASN A 122 -19.67 -12.43 -17.30
C ASN A 122 -20.77 -12.09 -16.27
N PRO A 123 -20.48 -12.07 -14.95
CA PRO A 123 -21.46 -11.84 -13.89
C PRO A 123 -21.84 -10.36 -13.71
N GLY A 124 -21.72 -9.53 -14.76
CA GLY A 124 -22.03 -8.10 -14.74
C GLY A 124 -20.83 -7.18 -14.46
N LEU A 125 -19.61 -7.69 -14.60
CA LEU A 125 -18.38 -6.90 -14.59
C LEU A 125 -18.21 -6.14 -15.91
N ARG A 126 -17.54 -4.99 -15.87
CA ARG A 126 -17.12 -4.32 -17.10
C ARG A 126 -16.06 -5.17 -17.85
N PRO A 127 -16.00 -5.15 -19.19
CA PRO A 127 -15.16 -6.06 -19.99
C PRO A 127 -13.68 -6.05 -19.60
N GLN A 128 -13.14 -4.89 -19.23
CA GLN A 128 -11.73 -4.71 -18.89
C GLN A 128 -11.33 -5.32 -17.54
N ILE A 129 -12.28 -5.55 -16.63
CA ILE A 129 -11.97 -5.91 -15.23
C ILE A 129 -11.27 -7.25 -15.12
N ARG A 130 -11.62 -8.24 -15.94
CA ARG A 130 -10.94 -9.53 -15.95
C ARG A 130 -9.45 -9.39 -16.27
N GLN A 131 -9.13 -8.62 -17.31
CA GLN A 131 -7.75 -8.36 -17.70
C GLN A 131 -7.00 -7.58 -16.63
N GLU A 132 -7.63 -6.58 -16.03
CA GLU A 132 -7.02 -5.78 -14.96
C GLU A 132 -6.77 -6.58 -13.69
N VAL A 133 -7.69 -7.44 -13.27
CA VAL A 133 -7.47 -8.36 -12.14
C VAL A 133 -6.25 -9.22 -12.40
N ASN A 134 -6.10 -9.76 -13.60
CA ASN A 134 -4.95 -10.60 -13.97
C ASN A 134 -3.64 -9.81 -13.99
N ALA A 135 -3.64 -8.62 -14.59
CA ALA A 135 -2.46 -7.75 -14.64
C ALA A 135 -2.01 -7.34 -13.22
N LEU A 136 -2.96 -6.92 -12.37
CA LEU A 136 -2.67 -6.57 -10.98
C LEU A 136 -2.25 -7.79 -10.16
N TYR A 137 -2.76 -8.98 -10.46
CA TYR A 137 -2.37 -10.21 -9.79
C TYR A 137 -0.89 -10.52 -10.00
N ASN A 138 -0.39 -10.38 -11.23
CA ASN A 138 1.02 -10.55 -11.54
C ASN A 138 1.89 -9.57 -10.74
N ALA A 139 1.51 -8.29 -10.71
CA ALA A 139 2.19 -7.30 -9.88
C ALA A 139 2.11 -7.63 -8.38
N MET A 140 0.96 -8.11 -7.90
CA MET A 140 0.75 -8.52 -6.52
C MET A 140 1.63 -9.70 -6.12
N GLN A 141 1.95 -10.64 -7.02
CA GLN A 141 2.89 -11.71 -6.69
C GLN A 141 4.29 -11.17 -6.33
N HIS A 142 4.76 -10.14 -7.03
CA HIS A 142 6.00 -9.46 -6.68
C HIS A 142 5.89 -8.77 -5.31
N LEU A 143 4.77 -8.10 -5.02
CA LEU A 143 4.53 -7.44 -3.73
C LEU A 143 4.47 -8.46 -2.58
N LYS A 144 3.74 -9.56 -2.75
CA LYS A 144 3.62 -10.68 -1.81
C LYS A 144 4.99 -11.30 -1.50
N LYS A 145 5.75 -11.67 -2.55
CA LYS A 145 7.12 -12.18 -2.41
C LYS A 145 8.01 -11.22 -1.63
N ARG A 146 7.94 -9.93 -1.95
CA ARG A 146 8.72 -8.89 -1.25
C ARG A 146 8.28 -8.69 0.20
N HIS A 147 7.00 -8.86 0.51
CA HIS A 147 6.46 -8.78 1.86
C HIS A 147 6.93 -9.96 2.73
N GLN A 148 7.01 -11.16 2.15
CA GLN A 148 7.38 -12.38 2.87
C GLN A 148 8.90 -12.57 3.03
N ASP A 149 9.71 -11.89 2.19
CA ASP A 149 11.18 -12.01 2.21
C ASP A 149 11.79 -11.73 3.58
N ALA A 150 12.25 -12.80 4.24
CA ALA A 150 12.85 -12.76 5.57
C ALA A 150 14.16 -11.97 5.64
N ARG A 151 14.82 -11.73 4.51
CA ARG A 151 16.07 -10.95 4.43
C ARG A 151 15.82 -9.45 4.39
N GLY A 152 14.57 -9.02 4.19
CA GLY A 152 14.22 -7.61 4.10
C GLY A 152 14.23 -6.91 5.45
N SER A 153 15.04 -5.85 5.59
CA SER A 153 15.09 -5.01 6.81
C SER A 153 13.75 -4.36 7.17
N LEU A 154 12.85 -4.19 6.19
CA LEU A 154 11.53 -3.57 6.37
C LEU A 154 10.41 -4.56 6.68
N LYS A 155 10.67 -5.88 6.71
CA LYS A 155 9.63 -6.91 6.85
C LYS A 155 8.73 -6.69 8.06
N HIS A 156 9.31 -6.36 9.20
CA HIS A 156 8.57 -6.17 10.46
C HIS A 156 7.89 -4.80 10.59
N TYR A 157 8.09 -3.91 9.61
CA TYR A 157 7.54 -2.56 9.63
C TYR A 157 6.47 -2.34 8.58
N ILE A 158 6.30 -3.25 7.62
CA ILE A 158 5.27 -3.11 6.59
C ILE A 158 4.04 -3.88 7.03
N ILE A 159 2.95 -3.16 7.26
CA ILE A 159 1.66 -3.71 7.68
C ILE A 159 1.03 -4.48 6.51
N ARG A 160 1.09 -3.91 5.31
CA ARG A 160 0.55 -4.51 4.07
C ARG A 160 1.08 -3.79 2.84
N ARG A 161 0.91 -4.44 1.70
CA ARG A 161 1.14 -3.92 0.35
C ARG A 161 -0.13 -4.12 -0.46
N TYR A 162 -0.45 -3.15 -1.30
CA TYR A 162 -1.65 -3.21 -2.11
C TYR A 162 -1.46 -2.50 -3.44
N ILE A 163 -2.28 -2.88 -4.39
CA ILE A 163 -2.32 -2.32 -5.72
C ILE A 163 -3.78 -2.12 -6.14
N ALA A 164 -4.10 -0.94 -6.63
CA ALA A 164 -5.44 -0.57 -7.04
C ALA A 164 -5.44 -0.03 -8.47
N SER A 165 -6.29 -0.57 -9.32
CA SER A 165 -6.56 -0.02 -10.64
C SER A 165 -7.41 1.25 -10.53
N VAL A 166 -7.41 2.06 -11.59
CA VAL A 166 -8.33 3.19 -11.71
C VAL A 166 -9.78 2.80 -12.01
N ASN A 167 -10.03 1.53 -12.36
CA ASN A 167 -11.36 1.02 -12.71
C ASN A 167 -12.02 0.17 -11.60
N GLY A 168 -11.49 0.21 -10.38
CA GLY A 168 -12.16 -0.34 -9.19
C GLY A 168 -11.69 -1.70 -8.71
N VAL A 169 -10.66 -2.28 -9.32
CA VAL A 169 -9.93 -3.45 -8.78
C VAL A 169 -8.97 -3.00 -7.69
N LEU A 170 -9.01 -3.63 -6.51
CA LEU A 170 -8.00 -3.50 -5.46
C LEU A 170 -7.55 -4.89 -5.01
N GLN A 171 -6.24 -5.10 -4.90
CA GLN A 171 -5.66 -6.29 -4.28
C GLN A 171 -4.81 -5.91 -3.07
N VAL A 172 -4.92 -6.65 -1.97
CA VAL A 172 -4.22 -6.37 -0.70
C VAL A 172 -3.55 -7.63 -0.15
N PHE A 173 -2.30 -7.50 0.28
CA PHE A 173 -1.55 -8.55 0.98
C PHE A 173 -0.80 -8.01 2.21
N PRO A 174 -0.86 -8.66 3.39
CA PRO A 174 -1.70 -9.81 3.74
C PRO A 174 -3.19 -9.52 3.53
N GLY A 175 -3.97 -10.55 3.23
CA GLY A 175 -5.40 -10.42 3.00
C GLY A 175 -6.12 -9.95 4.26
N CYS A 176 -7.06 -9.02 4.12
CA CYS A 176 -7.84 -8.49 5.24
C CYS A 176 -9.31 -8.31 4.86
N LEU A 177 -10.18 -8.34 5.89
CA LEU A 177 -11.58 -8.01 5.73
C LEU A 177 -11.75 -6.49 5.58
N LEU A 178 -12.30 -6.06 4.45
CA LEU A 178 -12.69 -4.67 4.16
C LEU A 178 -14.19 -4.47 4.31
N ASN A 179 -14.60 -3.26 4.71
CA ASN A 179 -16.01 -2.86 4.80
C ASN A 179 -16.66 -2.88 3.40
N ASN A 180 -17.94 -3.26 3.31
CA ASN A 180 -18.70 -3.25 2.05
C ASN A 180 -18.77 -1.88 1.37
N ASN A 181 -18.76 -0.80 2.14
CA ASN A 181 -18.79 0.57 1.65
C ASN A 181 -17.39 1.16 1.46
N TYR A 182 -16.34 0.33 1.52
CA TYR A 182 -14.99 0.79 1.28
C TYR A 182 -14.86 1.30 -0.16
N ASP A 183 -14.26 2.48 -0.32
CA ASP A 183 -13.96 3.04 -1.63
C ASP A 183 -12.48 3.44 -1.67
N PRO A 184 -11.63 2.73 -2.43
CA PRO A 184 -10.23 3.10 -2.62
C PRO A 184 -10.09 4.54 -3.13
N ALA A 185 -10.98 4.99 -4.02
CA ALA A 185 -10.88 6.30 -4.67
C ALA A 185 -11.06 7.48 -3.69
N GLN A 186 -11.70 7.24 -2.53
CA GLN A 186 -11.86 8.25 -1.48
C GLN A 186 -10.68 8.31 -0.52
N ARG A 187 -9.77 7.32 -0.56
CA ARG A 187 -8.64 7.24 0.38
C ARG A 187 -7.55 8.25 0.04
N LEU A 188 -6.92 8.78 1.09
CA LEU A 188 -5.82 9.76 1.00
C LEU A 188 -4.72 9.30 0.03
N TRP A 189 -4.23 8.07 0.20
CA TRP A 189 -3.15 7.51 -0.61
C TRP A 189 -3.49 7.47 -2.10
N TYR A 190 -4.75 7.18 -2.44
CA TYR A 190 -5.21 7.09 -3.81
C TYR A 190 -5.27 8.47 -4.45
N ARG A 191 -5.93 9.42 -3.77
CA ARG A 191 -6.07 10.81 -4.25
C ARG A 191 -4.73 11.51 -4.37
N LYS A 192 -3.87 11.42 -3.34
CA LYS A 192 -2.53 12.03 -3.36
C LYS A 192 -1.64 11.44 -4.46
N ALA A 193 -1.69 10.13 -4.69
CA ALA A 193 -0.90 9.51 -5.76
C ALA A 193 -1.31 10.01 -7.15
N LEU A 194 -2.62 10.17 -7.40
CA LEU A 194 -3.13 10.72 -8.65
C LEU A 194 -2.92 12.22 -8.81
N GLN A 195 -2.86 12.98 -7.71
CA GLN A 195 -2.50 14.41 -7.72
C GLN A 195 -1.01 14.63 -8.02
N HIS A 196 -0.17 13.63 -7.73
CA HIS A 196 1.28 13.69 -7.94
C HIS A 196 1.78 12.50 -8.77
N PRO A 197 1.34 12.38 -10.04
CA PRO A 197 1.71 11.28 -10.92
C PRO A 197 3.23 11.20 -11.11
N GLY A 198 3.78 9.98 -11.11
CA GLY A 198 5.21 9.73 -11.24
C GLY A 198 6.05 10.06 -10.00
N LYS A 199 5.45 10.53 -8.89
CA LYS A 199 6.14 10.79 -7.63
C LYS A 199 5.78 9.74 -6.58
N ILE A 200 6.71 9.45 -5.67
CA ILE A 200 6.40 8.71 -4.45
C ILE A 200 5.79 9.72 -3.48
N ILE A 201 4.57 9.45 -3.02
CA ILE A 201 3.88 10.28 -2.02
C ILE A 201 3.84 9.56 -0.68
N THR A 202 3.71 10.36 0.37
CA THR A 202 3.46 9.91 1.74
C THR A 202 2.23 10.61 2.25
N THR A 203 1.32 9.89 2.89
CA THR A 203 0.12 10.50 3.50
C THR A 203 0.44 11.11 4.85
N GLU A 204 -0.42 12.01 5.29
CA GLU A 204 -0.59 12.30 6.71
C GLU A 204 -1.04 11.03 7.47
N PRO A 205 -0.90 10.99 8.81
CA PRO A 205 -1.38 9.86 9.60
C PRO A 205 -2.90 9.78 9.57
N TYR A 206 -3.46 8.60 9.28
CA TYR A 206 -4.91 8.38 9.23
C TYR A 206 -5.31 7.01 9.75
N LEU A 207 -6.60 6.82 10.04
CA LEU A 207 -7.11 5.55 10.54
C LEU A 207 -7.22 4.50 9.43
N ASP A 208 -6.53 3.38 9.61
CA ASP A 208 -6.52 2.25 8.71
C ASP A 208 -7.91 1.57 8.60
N ALA A 209 -8.34 1.28 7.37
CA ALA A 209 -9.57 0.54 7.10
C ALA A 209 -9.47 -0.96 7.43
N GLY A 210 -8.25 -1.52 7.47
CA GLY A 210 -8.01 -2.92 7.84
C GLY A 210 -7.71 -3.15 9.33
N GLY A 211 -7.92 -2.14 10.18
CA GLY A 211 -7.88 -2.29 11.64
C GLY A 211 -6.51 -2.22 12.32
N SER A 212 -5.46 -1.73 11.65
CA SER A 212 -4.11 -1.54 12.22
C SER A 212 -3.94 -0.27 13.07
N GLY A 213 -5.00 0.54 13.21
CA GLY A 213 -4.94 1.81 13.93
C GLY A 213 -4.44 2.95 13.04
N TYR A 214 -3.70 3.91 13.62
CA TYR A 214 -3.13 5.01 12.85
C TYR A 214 -1.92 4.54 12.05
N ILE A 215 -1.97 4.78 10.75
CA ILE A 215 -0.94 4.41 9.79
C ILE A 215 -0.52 5.61 8.95
N ILE A 216 0.62 5.47 8.31
CA ILE A 216 1.05 6.32 7.20
C ILE A 216 1.22 5.42 5.97
N THR A 217 0.71 5.88 4.83
CA THR A 217 0.82 5.15 3.57
C THR A 217 1.86 5.81 2.67
N ILE A 218 2.72 4.99 2.05
CA ILE A 218 3.53 5.39 0.91
C ILE A 218 2.85 4.87 -0.35
N ALA A 219 2.64 5.73 -1.35
CA ALA A 219 2.00 5.34 -2.61
C ALA A 219 2.71 5.90 -3.84
N HIS A 220 2.51 5.23 -4.97
CA HIS A 220 3.05 5.61 -6.26
C HIS A 220 2.10 5.17 -7.40
N THR A 221 2.05 5.96 -8.47
CA THR A 221 1.28 5.65 -9.66
C THR A 221 2.01 4.67 -10.57
N ILE A 222 1.27 3.81 -11.25
CA ILE A 222 1.75 2.88 -12.27
C ILE A 222 1.15 3.30 -13.61
N PHE A 223 1.99 3.35 -14.62
CA PHE A 223 1.60 3.65 -16.00
C PHE A 223 1.63 2.37 -16.84
N GLU A 224 0.82 2.34 -17.89
CA GLU A 224 0.85 1.25 -18.87
C GLU A 224 2.21 1.21 -19.58
N GLY A 225 2.86 0.05 -19.66
CA GLY A 225 4.18 -0.07 -20.28
C GLY A 225 4.17 0.30 -21.77
N LYS A 226 5.12 1.14 -22.19
CA LYS A 226 5.36 1.48 -23.60
C LYS A 226 6.62 0.78 -24.12
N SER A 227 6.70 0.57 -25.43
CA SER A 227 7.82 -0.10 -26.09
C SER A 227 9.19 0.54 -25.83
N ASN A 228 9.23 1.86 -25.61
CA ASN A 228 10.44 2.60 -25.27
C ASN A 228 10.65 2.78 -23.75
N ALA A 229 9.79 2.21 -22.90
CA ALA A 229 9.76 2.35 -21.44
C ALA A 229 9.74 3.81 -20.93
N LEU A 230 9.37 4.77 -21.79
CA LEU A 230 9.34 6.18 -21.44
C LEU A 230 7.90 6.65 -21.21
N HIS A 231 7.68 7.28 -20.06
CA HIS A 231 6.41 7.91 -19.72
C HIS A 231 6.53 9.43 -19.69
N SER A 232 5.51 10.09 -20.22
CA SER A 232 5.34 11.54 -20.09
C SER A 232 4.17 11.80 -19.17
N ILE A 233 4.46 12.36 -17.99
CA ILE A 233 3.45 12.65 -16.96
C ILE A 233 2.32 13.57 -17.51
N GLU A 234 2.61 14.37 -18.52
CA GLU A 234 1.63 15.29 -19.15
C GLU A 234 0.69 14.58 -20.13
N ARG A 235 1.10 13.45 -20.72
CA ARG A 235 0.36 12.75 -21.77
C ARG A 235 -0.19 11.41 -21.31
N ASP A 236 0.45 10.80 -20.34
CA ASP A 236 0.16 9.44 -19.90
C ASP A 236 -0.65 9.49 -18.62
N GLN A 237 -1.72 8.71 -18.58
CA GLN A 237 -2.54 8.57 -17.39
C GLN A 237 -2.12 7.32 -16.60
N PRO A 238 -2.04 7.41 -15.27
CA PRO A 238 -1.86 6.23 -14.43
C PRO A 238 -2.99 5.22 -14.65
N VAL A 239 -2.64 3.95 -14.74
CA VAL A 239 -3.59 2.83 -14.84
C VAL A 239 -3.82 2.15 -13.48
N ALA A 240 -2.87 2.28 -12.56
CA ALA A 240 -2.97 1.76 -11.22
C ALA A 240 -2.16 2.59 -10.21
N ILE A 241 -2.34 2.30 -8.93
CA ILE A 241 -1.62 2.87 -7.80
C ILE A 241 -1.11 1.69 -6.98
N VAL A 242 0.19 1.65 -6.69
CA VAL A 242 0.78 0.74 -5.71
C VAL A 242 1.02 1.49 -4.40
N ALA A 243 0.79 0.81 -3.29
CA ALA A 243 0.95 1.40 -1.98
C ALA A 243 1.35 0.37 -0.92
N LEU A 244 1.89 0.88 0.19
CA LEU A 244 2.19 0.10 1.38
C LEU A 244 1.92 0.93 2.64
N ASP A 245 1.55 0.25 3.71
CA ASP A 245 1.28 0.87 4.99
C ASP A 245 2.40 0.61 5.98
N LEU A 246 2.76 1.66 6.72
CA LEU A 246 3.73 1.65 7.80
C LEU A 246 3.05 2.10 9.09
N PRO A 247 3.44 1.54 10.25
CA PRO A 247 3.03 2.07 11.54
C PRO A 247 3.44 3.52 11.65
N TYR A 248 2.57 4.34 12.25
CA TYR A 248 2.86 5.74 12.53
C TYR A 248 4.22 5.98 13.20
N ALA A 249 4.58 5.11 14.15
CA ALA A 249 5.85 5.17 14.87
C ALA A 249 7.11 4.92 14.01
N TYR A 250 6.97 4.28 12.85
CA TYR A 250 8.11 3.90 12.01
C TYR A 250 8.86 5.12 11.45
N PHE A 251 8.15 6.18 11.09
CA PHE A 251 8.77 7.37 10.51
C PHE A 251 9.70 8.10 11.48
N TYR A 252 9.35 8.13 12.77
CA TYR A 252 10.26 8.70 13.78
C TYR A 252 11.49 7.82 13.98
N LYS A 253 11.33 6.49 14.01
CA LYS A 253 12.48 5.57 14.01
C LYS A 253 13.39 5.80 12.81
N MET A 254 12.83 5.94 11.61
CA MET A 254 13.60 6.18 10.38
C MET A 254 14.47 7.45 10.48
N ILE A 255 13.96 8.53 11.07
CA ILE A 255 14.73 9.76 11.26
C ILE A 255 15.87 9.53 12.27
N LEU A 256 15.59 8.85 13.38
CA LEU A 256 16.62 8.53 14.37
C LEU A 256 17.72 7.65 13.79
N ASP A 257 17.38 6.68 12.94
CA ASP A 257 18.34 5.78 12.32
C ASP A 257 19.19 6.48 11.24
N SER A 258 18.60 7.43 10.51
CA SER A 258 19.27 8.12 9.39
C SER A 258 20.00 9.41 9.79
N THR A 259 19.64 10.01 10.92
CA THR A 259 20.10 11.35 11.32
C THR A 259 20.63 11.34 12.75
N PRO A 260 21.94 11.09 12.97
CA PRO A 260 22.53 10.99 14.31
C PRO A 260 22.33 12.22 15.21
N LEU A 261 22.26 13.42 14.63
CA LEU A 261 21.98 14.67 15.37
C LEU A 261 20.65 14.62 16.12
N CYS A 262 19.67 13.87 15.62
CA CYS A 262 18.36 13.70 16.25
C CYS A 262 18.42 12.90 17.56
N GLN A 263 19.54 12.26 17.87
CA GLN A 263 19.77 11.51 19.10
C GLN A 263 20.48 12.34 20.18
N MET A 264 20.94 13.56 19.85
CA MET A 264 21.62 14.42 20.81
C MET A 264 20.65 15.00 21.85
N LEU A 265 21.16 15.23 23.06
CA LEU A 265 20.42 15.93 24.10
C LEU A 265 20.00 17.32 23.60
N ASN A 266 18.77 17.72 23.92
CA ASN A 266 18.15 19.00 23.55
C ASN A 266 17.86 19.22 22.05
N ILE A 267 17.97 18.20 21.21
CA ILE A 267 17.53 18.27 19.80
C ILE A 267 16.25 17.44 19.62
N LYS A 268 15.23 18.03 18.99
CA LYS A 268 14.02 17.33 18.56
C LYS A 268 13.88 17.43 17.06
N CYS A 269 13.88 16.28 16.38
CA CYS A 269 13.65 16.22 14.96
C CYS A 269 12.19 15.89 14.66
N LEU A 270 11.62 16.63 13.74
CA LEU A 270 10.27 16.45 13.24
C LEU A 270 10.34 16.24 11.73
N LEU A 271 9.39 15.48 11.18
CA LEU A 271 9.22 15.36 9.74
C LEU A 271 7.80 15.72 9.37
N PHE A 272 7.71 16.53 8.33
CA PHE A 272 6.45 16.96 7.73
C PHE A 272 6.39 16.41 6.31
N GLU A 273 5.20 15.99 5.88
CA GLU A 273 4.97 15.76 4.47
C GLU A 273 4.80 17.09 3.71
N ASN A 274 4.62 17.03 2.39
CA ASN A 274 4.69 18.18 1.49
C ASN A 274 3.58 19.23 1.68
N GLU A 275 2.46 18.89 2.32
CA GLU A 275 1.36 19.80 2.66
C GLU A 275 1.46 20.34 4.11
N GLY A 276 2.51 19.99 4.85
CA GLY A 276 2.77 20.48 6.20
C GLY A 276 2.17 19.64 7.34
N TYR A 277 1.67 18.44 7.08
CA TYR A 277 1.24 17.50 8.11
C TYR A 277 2.43 16.82 8.79
N LEU A 278 2.39 16.75 10.13
CA LEU A 278 3.41 16.11 10.95
C LEU A 278 3.33 14.58 10.85
N ILE A 279 4.37 13.95 10.29
CA ILE A 279 4.46 12.50 10.09
C ILE A 279 5.50 11.81 10.99
N ALA A 280 6.37 12.56 11.66
CA ALA A 280 7.29 12.02 12.66
C ALA A 280 7.53 12.98 13.84
N HIS A 281 7.39 12.48 15.06
CA HIS A 281 7.49 13.24 16.31
C HIS A 281 7.88 12.30 17.47
N PRO A 282 8.66 12.75 18.47
CA PRO A 282 9.09 11.91 19.59
C PRO A 282 7.95 11.21 20.34
N SER A 283 6.83 11.90 20.56
CA SER A 283 5.66 11.34 21.26
C SER A 283 5.00 10.16 20.54
N MET A 284 5.39 9.87 19.29
CA MET A 284 4.89 8.71 18.56
C MET A 284 5.45 7.39 19.08
N LEU A 285 6.59 7.42 19.80
CA LEU A 285 7.17 6.25 20.48
C LEU A 285 6.71 6.13 21.94
N GLU A 286 6.08 7.17 22.48
CA GLU A 286 5.64 7.19 23.87
C GLU A 286 4.38 6.32 24.01
N PRO A 287 4.36 5.36 24.95
CA PRO A 287 3.13 4.65 25.24
C PRO A 287 2.11 5.66 25.74
N LYS A 288 0.91 5.67 25.13
CA LYS A 288 -0.21 6.43 25.69
C LYS A 288 -0.56 5.77 27.02
N SER A 289 -0.17 6.39 28.13
CA SER A 289 -0.69 6.03 29.44
C SER A 289 -2.21 6.16 29.37
N SER A 290 -2.92 5.06 29.55
CA SER A 290 -4.38 5.03 29.62
C SER A 290 -4.84 5.92 30.77
N LEU A 291 -5.63 6.95 30.44
CA LEU A 291 -6.62 7.54 31.34
C LEU A 291 -7.86 6.66 31.34
#